data_AF-A0A0M2U9L7-F1
#
_entry.id   AF-A0A0M2U9L7-F1
#
_cell.length_a   1.000
_cell.length_b   1.000
_cell.length_c   1.000
_cell.angle_alpha   90.00
_cell.angle_beta   90.00
_cell.angle_gamma   90.00
#
_symmetry.space_group_name_H-M   'P 1'
#
loop_
_entity.id
_entity.type
_entity.pdbx_description
1 polymer ?
#
loop_
_entity_poly.entity_id
_entity_poly.type
_entity_poly.pdbx_seq_one_letter_code
_entity_poly.pdbx_strand_id
1 'polypeptide(L)'
;MNSRNLGRNKVLLVVAMLLLMAFVAACAAPRSTQQPTQPEENKSAQQQQPTSEQFQPRRGCLACHVKTEKKDYSLTAEAMERAEAAGGKHPTKTPAGDTMDENTKVEACLTCHGTGPNGRAKAAPLDLRTILHPSHMFSETFVGKYRGNCWTCHEVDGRGTFYLLGEKVETNEKGIPKTVPIPNMIAPSEGGK
;
A
#
# COMPACT_ATOMS: atom_id res chain seq x y z
N MET A 1 20.25 32.74 51.99
CA MET A 1 19.94 31.62 51.07
C MET A 1 19.29 30.51 51.89
N ASN A 2 18.03 30.16 51.57
CA ASN A 2 17.15 29.37 52.44
C ASN A 2 17.38 27.86 52.31
N SER A 3 17.87 27.20 53.37
CA SER A 3 18.10 25.74 53.46
C SER A 3 16.84 24.85 53.41
N ARG A 4 15.64 25.43 53.22
CA ARG A 4 14.37 24.69 53.24
C ARG A 4 14.02 23.95 51.94
N ASN A 5 14.70 24.24 50.83
CA ASN A 5 14.41 23.59 49.53
C ASN A 5 15.23 22.32 49.25
N LEU A 6 16.27 22.02 50.04
CA LEU A 6 17.15 20.88 49.77
C LEU A 6 16.54 19.53 50.20
N GLY A 7 15.56 19.53 51.12
CA GLY A 7 14.92 18.31 51.64
C GLY A 7 13.86 17.72 50.72
N ARG A 8 13.03 18.56 50.07
CA ARG A 8 11.91 18.08 49.22
C ARG A 8 12.39 17.37 47.95
N ASN A 9 13.51 17.79 47.37
CA ASN A 9 14.05 17.15 46.17
C ASN A 9 14.65 15.76 46.43
N LYS A 10 15.16 15.50 47.64
CA LYS A 10 15.70 14.17 48.00
C LYS A 10 14.61 13.12 48.20
N VAL A 11 13.45 13.50 48.75
CA VAL A 11 12.32 12.58 48.96
C VAL A 11 11.69 12.19 47.63
N LEU A 12 11.53 13.14 46.69
CA LEU A 12 10.97 12.84 45.37
C LEU A 12 11.84 11.88 44.55
N LEU A 13 13.17 12.01 44.67
CA LEU A 13 14.13 11.20 43.93
C LEU A 13 14.19 9.76 44.44
N VAL A 14 14.06 9.54 45.77
CA VAL A 14 13.99 8.19 46.36
C VAL A 14 12.67 7.48 46.01
N VAL A 15 11.54 8.20 45.97
CA VAL A 15 10.24 7.61 45.57
C VAL A 15 10.23 7.26 44.08
N ALA A 16 10.79 8.10 43.21
CA ALA A 16 10.92 7.80 41.78
C ALA A 16 11.82 6.58 41.51
N MET A 17 12.91 6.42 42.28
CA MET A 17 13.83 5.29 42.13
C MET A 17 13.22 3.96 42.66
N LEU A 18 12.40 4.01 43.71
CA LEU A 18 11.64 2.85 44.20
C LEU A 18 10.54 2.42 43.23
N LEU A 19 9.86 3.36 42.55
CA LEU A 19 8.87 3.05 41.52
C LEU A 19 9.52 2.45 40.25
N LEU A 20 10.75 2.85 39.91
CA LEU A 20 11.47 2.28 38.77
C LEU A 20 11.91 0.83 39.02
N MET A 21 12.26 0.47 40.26
CA MET A 21 12.65 -0.89 40.64
C MET A 21 11.45 -1.87 40.66
N ALA A 22 10.23 -1.38 40.91
CA ALA A 22 9.02 -2.22 40.90
C ALA A 22 8.59 -2.67 39.50
N PHE A 23 9.02 -1.98 38.43
CA PHE A 23 8.65 -2.34 37.04
C PHE A 23 9.57 -3.36 36.37
N VAL A 24 10.74 -3.67 36.95
CA VAL A 24 11.72 -4.59 36.33
C VAL A 24 11.51 -6.05 36.74
N ALA A 25 10.69 -6.34 37.75
CA ALA A 25 10.49 -7.69 38.28
C ALA A 25 9.32 -8.49 37.64
N ALA A 26 8.64 -7.97 36.62
CA ALA A 26 7.41 -8.58 36.08
C ALA A 26 7.58 -9.42 34.79
N CYS A 27 8.80 -9.63 34.26
CA CYS A 27 9.00 -10.31 32.97
C CYS A 27 9.84 -11.60 33.02
N ALA A 28 10.04 -12.20 34.20
CA ALA A 28 10.71 -13.50 34.33
C ALA A 28 9.71 -14.62 34.63
N ALA A 29 8.76 -14.85 33.71
CA ALA A 29 7.98 -16.09 33.72
C ALA A 29 8.83 -17.21 33.09
N PRO A 30 8.97 -18.38 33.74
CA PRO A 30 9.64 -19.53 33.13
C PRO A 30 8.87 -19.95 31.88
N ARG A 31 9.59 -20.06 30.76
CA ARG A 31 9.10 -20.53 29.47
C ARG A 31 8.72 -22.00 29.63
N SER A 32 7.46 -22.26 29.99
CA SER A 32 6.89 -23.60 29.98
C SER A 32 6.98 -24.14 28.55
N THR A 33 7.83 -25.15 28.37
CA THR A 33 7.97 -25.87 27.09
C THR A 33 6.80 -26.84 26.99
N GLN A 34 5.59 -26.31 26.77
CA GLN A 34 4.46 -27.11 26.35
C GLN A 34 4.59 -27.34 24.84
N GLN A 35 5.13 -28.50 24.51
CA GLN A 35 5.07 -29.11 23.19
C GLN A 35 3.59 -29.14 22.76
N PRO A 36 3.20 -28.45 21.67
CA PRO A 36 1.83 -28.49 21.21
C PRO A 36 1.52 -29.91 20.72
N THR A 37 0.69 -30.63 21.46
CA THR A 37 -0.08 -31.76 20.94
C THR A 37 -0.84 -31.28 19.72
N GLN A 38 -0.48 -31.80 18.55
CA GLN A 38 -1.11 -31.49 17.29
C GLN A 38 -2.60 -31.85 17.36
N PRO A 39 -3.51 -30.91 17.10
CA PRO A 39 -4.89 -31.23 16.82
C PRO A 39 -4.98 -31.85 15.42
N GLU A 40 -5.56 -33.04 15.41
CA GLU A 40 -6.28 -33.72 14.35
C GLU A 40 -6.13 -33.19 12.92
N GLU A 41 -5.63 -34.09 12.08
CA GLU A 41 -5.87 -34.28 10.66
C GLU A 41 -7.24 -33.74 10.20
N ASN A 42 -7.29 -32.43 9.98
CA ASN A 42 -8.37 -31.77 9.29
C ASN A 42 -8.28 -32.27 7.84
N LYS A 43 -9.13 -33.24 7.51
CA LYS A 43 -9.36 -33.73 6.15
C LYS A 43 -9.41 -32.52 5.23
N SER A 44 -8.30 -32.35 4.53
CA SER A 44 -8.12 -31.37 3.48
C SER A 44 -9.29 -31.55 2.53
N ALA A 45 -10.24 -30.63 2.61
CA ALA A 45 -11.05 -30.31 1.46
C ALA A 45 -10.03 -29.87 0.40
N GLN A 46 -9.61 -30.83 -0.43
CA GLN A 46 -9.08 -30.56 -1.75
C GLN A 46 -10.16 -29.79 -2.47
N GLN A 47 -10.19 -28.47 -2.23
CA GLN A 47 -10.72 -27.52 -3.17
C GLN A 47 -9.99 -27.83 -4.46
N GLN A 48 -10.72 -28.49 -5.36
CA GLN A 48 -10.30 -28.75 -6.72
C GLN A 48 -9.79 -27.41 -7.25
N GLN A 49 -8.47 -27.30 -7.39
CA GLN A 49 -7.87 -26.14 -8.03
C GLN A 49 -8.51 -26.06 -9.41
N PRO A 50 -9.19 -24.95 -9.74
CA PRO A 50 -9.74 -24.78 -11.07
C PRO A 50 -8.62 -25.01 -12.06
N THR A 51 -8.91 -25.84 -13.06
CA THR A 51 -8.06 -26.12 -14.23
C THR A 51 -7.31 -24.87 -14.61
N SER A 52 -5.98 -24.96 -14.61
CA SER A 52 -5.03 -23.85 -14.76
C SER A 52 -5.30 -23.04 -16.02
N GLU A 53 -6.19 -22.06 -15.93
CA GLU A 53 -6.08 -20.87 -16.77
C GLU A 53 -4.69 -20.31 -16.43
N GLN A 54 -3.76 -20.44 -17.37
CA GLN A 54 -2.36 -20.12 -17.13
C GLN A 54 -2.29 -18.71 -16.57
N PHE A 55 -1.86 -18.59 -15.32
CA PHE A 55 -1.67 -17.31 -14.68
C PHE A 55 -0.70 -16.49 -15.53
N GLN A 56 -1.20 -15.45 -16.18
CA GLN A 56 -0.39 -14.48 -16.91
C GLN A 56 -0.06 -13.33 -15.96
N PRO A 57 1.22 -13.13 -15.60
CA PRO A 57 1.64 -12.00 -14.81
C PRO A 57 1.21 -10.69 -15.49
N ARG A 58 0.54 -9.80 -14.75
CA ARG A 58 0.24 -8.44 -15.18
C ARG A 58 1.03 -7.49 -14.30
N ARG A 59 1.76 -6.56 -14.92
CA ARG A 59 2.58 -5.58 -14.22
C ARG A 59 2.30 -4.18 -14.74
N GLY A 60 1.99 -3.27 -13.83
CA GLY A 60 1.68 -1.86 -14.07
C GLY A 60 0.19 -1.52 -14.11
N CYS A 61 -0.14 -0.25 -13.86
CA CYS A 61 -1.52 0.23 -13.73
C CYS A 61 -2.34 -0.10 -14.99
N LEU A 62 -1.81 0.30 -16.16
CA LEU A 62 -2.47 0.05 -17.45
C LEU A 62 -2.41 -1.42 -17.88
N ALA A 63 -1.76 -2.30 -17.11
CA ALA A 63 -1.93 -3.73 -17.33
C ALA A 63 -3.33 -4.17 -16.94
N CYS A 64 -3.98 -3.60 -15.91
CA CYS A 64 -5.31 -3.97 -15.43
C CYS A 64 -6.39 -2.93 -15.75
N HIS A 65 -6.05 -1.65 -15.72
CA HIS A 65 -6.98 -0.54 -15.95
C HIS A 65 -7.17 -0.28 -17.44
N VAL A 66 -7.95 -1.13 -18.09
CA VAL A 66 -8.21 -1.08 -19.53
C VAL A 66 -9.70 -1.12 -19.82
N LYS A 67 -10.11 -0.51 -20.92
CA LYS A 67 -11.46 -0.66 -21.43
C LYS A 67 -11.66 -2.05 -22.01
N THR A 68 -12.75 -2.70 -21.61
CA THR A 68 -13.19 -3.98 -22.18
C THR A 68 -14.57 -3.80 -22.82
N GLU A 69 -15.02 -4.79 -23.58
CA GLU A 69 -16.38 -4.80 -24.14
C GLU A 69 -17.47 -4.73 -23.07
N LYS A 70 -17.19 -5.24 -21.87
CA LYS A 70 -18.18 -5.39 -20.78
C LYS A 70 -18.18 -4.21 -19.81
N LYS A 71 -17.00 -3.66 -19.53
CA LYS A 71 -16.81 -2.56 -18.58
C LYS A 71 -15.57 -1.75 -18.93
N ASP A 72 -15.67 -0.45 -18.75
CA ASP A 72 -14.55 0.47 -18.81
C ASP A 72 -13.83 0.49 -17.46
N TYR A 73 -12.66 -0.16 -17.39
CA TYR A 73 -11.79 -0.13 -16.21
C TYR A 73 -10.66 0.89 -16.37
N SER A 74 -10.74 1.84 -17.31
CA SER A 74 -9.76 2.92 -17.37
C SER A 74 -9.71 3.67 -16.04
N LEU A 75 -8.54 4.24 -15.73
CA LEU A 75 -8.31 4.98 -14.48
C LEU A 75 -9.34 6.10 -14.29
N THR A 76 -9.66 6.81 -15.37
CA THR A 76 -10.67 7.89 -15.36
C THR A 76 -12.07 7.37 -15.08
N ALA A 77 -12.49 6.29 -15.75
CA ALA A 77 -13.83 5.72 -15.55
C ALA A 77 -14.02 5.26 -14.10
N GLU A 78 -13.02 4.59 -13.52
CA GLU A 78 -13.09 4.17 -12.12
C GLU A 78 -13.05 5.35 -11.16
N ALA A 79 -12.22 6.37 -11.40
CA ALA A 79 -12.21 7.57 -10.57
C ALA A 79 -13.57 8.29 -10.55
N MET A 80 -14.24 8.37 -11.71
CA MET A 80 -15.58 8.93 -11.83
C MET A 80 -16.62 8.08 -11.08
N GLU A 81 -16.64 6.76 -11.31
CA GLU A 81 -17.56 5.82 -10.64
C GLU A 81 -17.43 5.91 -9.11
N ARG A 82 -16.20 5.96 -8.59
CA ARG A 82 -15.95 6.03 -7.14
C ARG A 82 -16.33 7.39 -6.55
N ALA A 83 -16.09 8.48 -7.27
CA ALA A 83 -16.51 9.79 -6.82
C ALA A 83 -18.05 9.90 -6.75
N GLU A 84 -18.75 9.38 -7.76
CA GLU A 84 -20.22 9.33 -7.78
C GLU A 84 -20.77 8.47 -6.64
N ALA A 85 -20.20 7.28 -6.42
CA ALA A 85 -20.57 6.41 -5.31
C ALA A 85 -20.37 7.07 -3.92
N ALA A 86 -19.43 8.01 -3.81
CA ALA A 86 -19.21 8.82 -2.62
C ALA A 86 -20.11 10.07 -2.53
N GLY A 87 -21.08 10.23 -3.44
CA GLY A 87 -21.99 11.38 -3.51
C GLY A 87 -21.36 12.66 -4.08
N GLY A 88 -20.22 12.53 -4.77
CA GLY A 88 -19.47 13.64 -5.35
C GLY A 88 -19.35 13.55 -6.87
N LYS A 89 -18.48 14.39 -7.43
CA LYS A 89 -18.11 14.37 -8.85
C LYS A 89 -16.60 14.52 -8.99
N HIS A 90 -15.98 13.64 -9.76
CA HIS A 90 -14.56 13.77 -10.10
C HIS A 90 -14.37 14.87 -11.16
N PRO A 91 -13.35 15.74 -11.05
CA PRO A 91 -12.98 16.65 -12.14
C PRO A 91 -12.68 15.88 -13.42
N THR A 92 -12.97 16.47 -14.58
CA THR A 92 -12.65 15.87 -15.89
C THR A 92 -11.42 16.48 -16.55
N LYS A 93 -10.73 17.38 -15.82
CA LYS A 93 -9.51 18.05 -16.27
C LYS A 93 -8.45 18.08 -15.19
N THR A 94 -7.19 18.05 -15.60
CA THR A 94 -6.03 18.27 -14.72
C THR A 94 -5.95 19.76 -14.32
N PRO A 95 -5.14 20.13 -13.30
CA PRO A 95 -4.88 21.54 -12.99
C PRO A 95 -4.24 22.33 -14.15
N ALA A 96 -3.54 21.65 -15.06
CA ALA A 96 -2.98 22.24 -16.28
C ALA A 96 -4.04 22.44 -17.38
N GLY A 97 -5.25 21.90 -17.21
CA GLY A 97 -6.36 22.03 -18.14
C GLY A 97 -6.51 20.86 -19.13
N ASP A 98 -5.62 19.86 -19.07
CA ASP A 98 -5.69 18.67 -19.93
C ASP A 98 -6.96 17.88 -19.63
N THR A 99 -7.61 17.37 -20.67
CA THR A 99 -8.80 16.53 -20.51
C THR A 99 -8.40 15.14 -20.04
N MET A 100 -9.12 14.61 -19.06
CA MET A 100 -8.97 13.23 -18.61
C MET A 100 -10.03 12.36 -19.28
N ASP A 101 -9.58 11.41 -20.08
CA ASP A 101 -10.35 10.40 -20.82
C ASP A 101 -9.87 8.96 -20.51
N GLU A 102 -10.30 7.97 -21.28
CA GLU A 102 -9.92 6.56 -21.11
C GLU A 102 -8.42 6.26 -21.27
N ASN A 103 -7.65 7.15 -21.91
CA ASN A 103 -6.20 7.01 -22.12
C ASN A 103 -5.38 7.73 -21.05
N THR A 104 -6.05 8.34 -20.07
CA THR A 104 -5.41 9.06 -18.97
C THR A 104 -4.52 8.11 -18.18
N LYS A 105 -3.26 8.52 -18.01
CA LYS A 105 -2.26 7.77 -17.25
C LYS A 105 -2.25 8.17 -15.79
N VAL A 106 -1.64 7.34 -14.95
CA VAL A 106 -1.62 7.56 -13.49
C VAL A 106 -0.88 8.86 -13.11
N GLU A 107 0.06 9.32 -13.94
CA GLU A 107 0.76 10.59 -13.80
C GLU A 107 -0.22 11.78 -13.76
N ALA A 108 -1.28 11.74 -14.57
CA ALA A 108 -2.31 12.76 -14.55
C ALA A 108 -3.12 12.71 -13.24
N CYS A 109 -3.41 11.52 -12.70
CA CYS A 109 -4.05 11.39 -11.39
C CYS A 109 -3.16 11.97 -10.28
N LEU A 110 -1.84 11.76 -10.38
CA LEU A 110 -0.85 12.26 -9.43
C LEU A 110 -0.72 13.79 -9.42
N THR A 111 -1.21 14.52 -10.43
CA THR A 111 -1.19 16.00 -10.37
C THR A 111 -2.07 16.53 -9.23
N CYS A 112 -3.14 15.82 -8.88
CA CYS A 112 -4.04 16.17 -7.78
C CYS A 112 -3.86 15.26 -6.56
N HIS A 113 -3.74 13.95 -6.80
CA HIS A 113 -3.67 12.93 -5.76
C HIS A 113 -2.24 12.55 -5.36
N GLY A 114 -1.21 13.12 -5.99
CA GLY A 114 0.18 12.90 -5.58
C GLY A 114 0.44 13.43 -4.16
N THR A 115 1.37 12.79 -3.45
CA THR A 115 1.71 13.21 -2.08
C THR A 115 2.53 14.50 -2.10
N GLY A 116 2.01 15.56 -1.51
CA GLY A 116 2.69 16.83 -1.29
C GLY A 116 3.59 16.85 -0.05
N PRO A 117 4.28 17.97 0.23
CA PRO A 117 5.33 18.06 1.26
C PRO A 117 4.86 17.77 2.69
N ASN A 118 3.57 17.94 2.98
CA ASN A 118 2.97 17.69 4.29
C ASN A 118 2.40 16.27 4.44
N GLY A 119 2.68 15.37 3.49
CA GLY A 119 2.17 13.99 3.48
C GLY A 119 0.70 13.86 3.11
N ARG A 120 0.05 14.93 2.61
CA ARG A 120 -1.32 14.92 2.08
C ARG A 120 -1.31 14.95 0.56
N ALA A 121 -2.47 14.82 -0.09
CA ALA A 121 -2.58 15.05 -1.53
C ALA A 121 -2.21 16.50 -1.91
N LYS A 122 -1.68 16.68 -3.13
CA LYS A 122 -1.32 17.97 -3.71
C LYS A 122 -2.50 18.94 -3.80
N ALA A 123 -3.60 18.48 -4.39
CA ALA A 123 -4.79 19.30 -4.66
C ALA A 123 -6.12 18.56 -4.44
N ALA A 124 -6.08 17.29 -4.03
CA ALA A 124 -7.25 16.49 -3.71
C ALA A 124 -7.38 16.26 -2.19
N PRO A 125 -8.56 15.82 -1.69
CA PRO A 125 -8.73 15.47 -0.28
C PRO A 125 -7.90 14.26 0.17
N LEU A 126 -7.65 13.30 -0.73
CA LEU A 126 -6.97 12.04 -0.44
C LEU A 126 -5.78 11.84 -1.39
N ASP A 127 -4.65 11.38 -0.85
CA ASP A 127 -3.52 10.95 -1.69
C ASP A 127 -3.81 9.61 -2.38
N LEU A 128 -3.14 9.38 -3.51
CA LEU A 128 -3.40 8.22 -4.35
C LEU A 128 -3.03 6.92 -3.63
N ARG A 129 -2.00 6.94 -2.77
CA ARG A 129 -1.60 5.80 -1.93
C ARG A 129 -2.71 5.38 -0.96
N THR A 130 -3.41 6.35 -0.38
CA THR A 130 -4.52 6.16 0.56
C THR A 130 -5.75 5.59 -0.13
N ILE A 131 -5.90 5.83 -1.44
CA ILE A 131 -6.97 5.29 -2.26
C ILE A 131 -6.60 3.90 -2.79
N LEU A 132 -5.46 3.78 -3.47
CA LEU A 132 -5.09 2.59 -4.25
C LEU A 132 -4.79 1.39 -3.36
N HIS A 133 -4.01 1.55 -2.29
CA HIS A 133 -3.62 0.39 -1.48
C HIS A 133 -4.84 -0.29 -0.87
N PRO A 134 -5.78 0.38 -0.18
CA PRO A 134 -6.99 -0.28 0.30
C PRO A 134 -7.81 -0.88 -0.84
N SER A 135 -8.00 -0.13 -1.94
CA SER A 135 -8.83 -0.60 -3.07
C SER A 135 -8.31 -1.90 -3.69
N HIS A 136 -6.99 -2.09 -3.73
CA HIS A 136 -6.38 -3.28 -4.31
C HIS A 136 -6.10 -4.35 -3.25
N MET A 137 -5.52 -4.00 -2.11
CA MET A 137 -5.12 -4.96 -1.07
C MET A 137 -6.30 -5.72 -0.46
N PHE A 138 -7.50 -5.15 -0.50
CA PHE A 138 -8.72 -5.81 -0.05
C PHE A 138 -9.55 -6.40 -1.21
N SER A 139 -9.05 -6.37 -2.44
CA SER A 139 -9.74 -6.97 -3.60
C SER A 139 -9.47 -8.46 -3.72
N GLU A 140 -10.50 -9.22 -4.10
CA GLU A 140 -10.38 -10.65 -4.41
C GLU A 140 -9.37 -10.91 -5.53
N THR A 141 -9.29 -10.02 -6.52
CA THR A 141 -8.34 -10.13 -7.64
C THR A 141 -6.90 -10.06 -7.14
N PHE A 142 -6.55 -9.09 -6.29
CA PHE A 142 -5.18 -8.94 -5.82
C PHE A 142 -4.78 -10.06 -4.85
N VAL A 143 -5.64 -10.39 -3.89
CA VAL A 143 -5.36 -11.41 -2.87
C VAL A 143 -5.42 -12.82 -3.47
N GLY A 144 -6.44 -13.11 -4.27
CA GLY A 144 -6.65 -14.43 -4.88
C GLY A 144 -5.76 -14.67 -6.10
N LYS A 145 -5.89 -13.83 -7.14
CA LYS A 145 -5.18 -14.05 -8.41
C LYS A 145 -3.70 -13.67 -8.33
N TYR A 146 -3.38 -12.52 -7.75
CA TYR A 146 -1.99 -12.02 -7.67
C TYR A 146 -1.29 -12.31 -6.35
N ARG A 147 -1.96 -13.02 -5.41
CA ARG A 147 -1.37 -13.48 -4.14
C ARG A 147 -0.73 -12.37 -3.32
N GLY A 148 -1.28 -11.16 -3.39
CA GLY A 148 -0.75 -10.01 -2.65
C GLY A 148 0.57 -9.45 -3.19
N ASN A 149 0.94 -9.78 -4.43
CA ASN A 149 2.25 -9.46 -4.98
C ASN A 149 2.40 -7.97 -5.33
N CYS A 150 3.21 -7.23 -4.56
CA CYS A 150 3.51 -5.82 -4.78
C CYS A 150 4.11 -5.53 -6.18
N TRP A 151 4.80 -6.49 -6.78
CA TRP A 151 5.41 -6.38 -8.11
C TRP A 151 4.39 -6.24 -9.24
N THR A 152 3.10 -6.48 -8.96
CA THR A 152 1.99 -6.22 -9.88
C THR A 152 1.88 -4.73 -10.21
N CYS A 153 2.24 -3.84 -9.28
CA CYS A 153 2.13 -2.39 -9.48
C CYS A 153 3.48 -1.67 -9.33
N HIS A 154 4.44 -2.29 -8.65
CA HIS A 154 5.72 -1.67 -8.34
C HIS A 154 6.92 -2.38 -8.96
N GLU A 155 8.00 -1.63 -9.09
CA GLU A 155 9.37 -2.11 -9.20
C GLU A 155 10.16 -1.56 -8.00
N VAL A 156 11.24 -2.22 -7.62
CA VAL A 156 12.05 -1.83 -6.47
C VAL A 156 13.50 -1.84 -6.91
N ASP A 157 14.17 -0.71 -6.73
CA ASP A 157 15.58 -0.62 -7.07
C ASP A 157 16.47 -1.38 -6.09
N GLY A 158 17.77 -1.46 -6.39
CA GLY A 158 18.76 -2.10 -5.51
C GLY A 158 18.93 -1.44 -4.13
N ARG A 159 18.24 -0.32 -3.86
CA ARG A 159 18.25 0.38 -2.57
C ARG A 159 16.94 0.19 -1.79
N GLY A 160 15.99 -0.58 -2.32
CA GLY A 160 14.68 -0.77 -1.70
C GLY A 160 13.67 0.34 -1.99
N THR A 161 13.94 1.23 -2.95
CA THR A 161 13.01 2.30 -3.34
C THR A 161 11.93 1.74 -4.25
N PHE A 162 10.66 1.88 -3.86
CA PHE A 162 9.52 1.48 -4.67
C PHE A 162 9.20 2.52 -5.74
N TYR A 163 9.18 2.12 -6.99
CA TYR A 163 8.71 2.88 -8.14
C TYR A 163 7.35 2.37 -8.56
N LEU A 164 6.44 3.28 -8.92
CA LEU A 164 5.15 2.92 -9.49
C LEU A 164 5.30 2.67 -10.99
N LEU A 165 4.73 1.56 -11.46
CA LEU A 165 4.67 1.20 -12.87
C LEU A 165 3.38 1.76 -13.48
N GLY A 166 3.44 2.96 -14.07
CA GLY A 166 2.26 3.57 -14.69
C GLY A 166 1.79 2.81 -15.92
N GLU A 167 2.74 2.38 -16.74
CA GLU A 167 2.50 1.66 -18.00
C GLU A 167 2.41 0.15 -17.81
N LYS A 168 1.77 -0.53 -18.79
CA LYS A 168 1.85 -1.98 -18.88
C LYS A 168 3.30 -2.40 -19.15
N VAL A 169 3.82 -3.28 -18.31
CA VAL A 169 5.14 -3.88 -18.50
C VAL A 169 5.01 -5.23 -19.19
N GLU A 170 5.66 -5.37 -20.34
CA GLU A 170 5.75 -6.64 -21.04
C GLU A 170 6.68 -7.60 -20.30
N THR A 171 6.16 -8.79 -19.98
CA THR A 171 6.87 -9.80 -19.18
C THR A 171 6.90 -11.16 -19.87
N ASN A 172 7.80 -12.03 -19.42
CA ASN A 172 7.73 -13.46 -19.73
C ASN A 172 6.71 -14.17 -18.82
N GLU A 173 6.56 -15.48 -18.98
CA GLU A 173 5.64 -16.33 -18.22
C GLU A 173 5.90 -16.34 -16.70
N LYS A 174 7.07 -15.87 -16.25
CA LYS A 174 7.44 -15.73 -14.83
C LYS A 174 7.27 -14.31 -14.30
N GLY A 175 6.84 -13.35 -15.12
CA GLY A 175 6.63 -11.96 -14.71
C GLY A 175 7.92 -11.12 -14.75
N ILE A 176 8.99 -11.65 -15.34
CA ILE A 176 10.25 -10.93 -15.52
C ILE A 176 10.08 -9.96 -16.69
N PRO A 177 10.40 -8.67 -16.54
CA PRO A 177 10.34 -7.69 -17.63
C PRO A 177 11.19 -8.12 -18.82
N LYS A 178 10.65 -7.99 -20.03
CA LYS A 178 11.40 -8.25 -21.27
C LYS A 178 12.40 -7.14 -21.60
N THR A 179 12.18 -5.95 -21.06
CA THR A 179 13.02 -4.76 -21.27
C THR A 179 13.48 -4.23 -19.92
N VAL A 180 14.79 -3.98 -19.80
CA VAL A 180 15.41 -3.36 -18.63
C VAL A 180 16.39 -2.24 -19.06
N PRO A 181 16.45 -1.10 -18.36
CA PRO A 181 15.55 -0.71 -17.25
C PRO A 181 14.09 -0.55 -17.72
N ILE A 182 13.14 -0.78 -16.81
CA ILE A 182 11.72 -0.58 -17.14
C ILE A 182 11.51 0.92 -17.44
N PRO A 183 10.96 1.29 -18.60
CA PRO A 183 10.76 2.69 -18.95
C PRO A 183 9.63 3.32 -18.12
N ASN A 184 9.67 4.64 -17.96
CA ASN A 184 8.58 5.44 -17.37
C ASN A 184 8.17 5.00 -15.94
N MET A 185 9.13 4.49 -15.16
CA MET A 185 8.93 4.25 -13.74
C MET A 185 8.75 5.59 -13.00
N ILE A 186 7.68 5.68 -12.20
CA ILE A 186 7.34 6.89 -11.46
C ILE A 186 7.95 6.78 -10.07
N ALA A 187 8.85 7.71 -9.74
CA ALA A 187 9.46 7.74 -8.42
C ALA A 187 8.43 8.11 -7.33
N PRO A 188 8.56 7.60 -6.10
CA PRO A 188 7.60 7.86 -5.04
C PRO A 188 7.53 9.34 -4.63
N SER A 189 8.59 10.12 -4.89
CA SER A 189 8.64 11.57 -4.69
C SER A 189 8.22 12.39 -5.91
N GLU A 190 8.08 11.79 -7.09
CA GLU A 190 7.75 12.50 -8.35
C GLU A 190 6.26 12.52 -8.66
N GLY A 191 5.43 11.90 -7.81
CA GLY A 191 4.06 12.39 -7.60
C GLY A 191 4.02 13.83 -7.04
N GLY A 192 5.19 14.43 -6.74
CA GLY A 192 5.43 15.69 -6.04
C GLY A 192 5.92 16.88 -6.88
N LYS A 193 6.35 16.72 -8.14
CA LYS A 193 6.83 17.86 -8.97
C LYS A 193 5.73 18.44 -9.83
#